data_AF-A0A6F8PXV3-F1
#
_entry.id   AF-A0A6F8PXV3-F1
#
_cell.length_a   1.000
_cell.length_b   1.000
_cell.length_c   1.000
_cell.angle_alpha   90.00
_cell.angle_beta   90.00
_cell.angle_gamma   90.00
#
_symmetry.space_group_name_H-M   'P 1'
#
loop_
_entity.id
_entity.type
_entity.pdbx_description
1 polymer ?
#
loop_
_entity_poly.entity_id
_entity_poly.type
_entity_poly.pdbx_seq_one_letter_code
_entity_poly.pdbx_strand_id
1 'polypeptide(L)'
;MEAFIGFLAILFFIFIFFLPTIIAVNRDCDNKVAIIVINIVLGLLWGIGWVVALIWALVGDKRVEKVVVNSHSSVDELEKLHKLKLEGAITEQEFNNKKAQLLK
;
A
#
# COMPACT_ATOMS: atom_id res chain seq x y z
N MET A 1 3.49 -3.40 -48.67
CA MET A 1 3.99 -2.37 -47.75
C MET A 1 2.90 -1.91 -46.79
N GLU A 2 1.69 -1.58 -47.28
CA GLU A 2 0.54 -1.19 -46.44
C GLU A 2 0.22 -2.14 -45.28
N ALA A 3 0.11 -3.45 -45.53
CA ALA A 3 -0.20 -4.44 -44.48
C ALA A 3 0.87 -4.50 -43.37
N PHE A 4 2.13 -4.28 -43.72
CA PHE A 4 3.24 -4.25 -42.77
C PHE A 4 3.20 -3.00 -41.89
N ILE A 5 2.89 -1.85 -42.48
CA ILE A 5 2.69 -0.59 -41.76
C ILE A 5 1.49 -0.71 -40.79
N GLY A 6 0.39 -1.29 -41.24
CA GLY A 6 -0.78 -1.54 -40.41
C GLY A 6 -0.49 -2.44 -39.21
N PHE A 7 0.28 -3.51 -39.42
CA PHE A 7 0.71 -4.39 -38.33
C PHE A 7 1.57 -3.68 -37.28
N LEU A 8 2.55 -2.88 -37.72
CA LEU A 8 3.38 -2.08 -36.82
C LEU A 8 2.57 -1.04 -36.03
N ALA A 9 1.61 -0.39 -36.68
CA ALA A 9 0.73 0.56 -36.01
C ALA A 9 -0.11 -0.11 -34.91
N ILE A 10 -0.68 -1.28 -35.19
CA ILE A 10 -1.45 -2.04 -34.19
C ILE A 10 -0.58 -2.40 -32.98
N LEU A 11 0.63 -2.89 -33.22
CA LEU A 11 1.56 -3.24 -32.14
C LEU A 11 1.92 -2.02 -31.27
N PHE A 12 2.12 -0.86 -31.90
CA PHE A 12 2.39 0.40 -31.21
C PHE A 12 1.22 0.85 -30.33
N PHE A 13 -0.02 0.77 -30.83
CA PHE A 13 -1.20 1.12 -30.03
C PHE A 13 -1.43 0.16 -28.88
N ILE A 14 -1.19 -1.14 -29.08
CA ILE A 14 -1.24 -2.14 -28.00
C ILE A 14 -0.23 -1.76 -26.91
N PHE A 15 1.00 -1.42 -27.29
CA PHE A 15 2.02 -1.03 -26.33
C PHE A 15 1.60 0.18 -25.49
N ILE A 16 1.04 1.22 -26.13
CA ILE A 16 0.51 2.40 -25.42
C ILE A 16 -0.65 2.03 -24.49
N PHE A 17 -1.54 1.16 -24.93
CA PHE A 17 -2.69 0.73 -24.13
C PHE A 17 -2.26 0.08 -22.80
N PHE A 18 -1.14 -0.65 -22.80
CA PHE A 18 -0.60 -1.27 -21.59
C PHE A 18 0.30 -0.35 -20.75
N LEU A 19 0.55 0.89 -21.16
CA LEU A 19 1.43 1.82 -20.46
C LEU A 19 1.07 2.03 -18.96
N PRO A 20 -0.21 2.23 -18.57
CA PRO A 20 -0.57 2.38 -17.16
C PRO A 20 -0.22 1.14 -16.33
N THR A 21 -0.40 -0.04 -16.92
CA THR A 21 -0.09 -1.32 -16.28
C THR A 21 1.42 -1.49 -16.12
N ILE A 22 2.20 -1.20 -17.16
CA ILE A 22 3.67 -1.27 -17.13
C ILE A 22 4.22 -0.34 -16.05
N ILE A 23 3.71 0.90 -15.97
CA ILE A 23 4.15 1.88 -14.96
C ILE A 23 3.82 1.39 -13.55
N ALA A 24 2.61 0.91 -13.31
CA ALA A 24 2.18 0.46 -12.00
C ALA A 24 2.99 -0.75 -11.48
N VAL A 25 3.32 -1.69 -12.37
CA VAL A 25 4.13 -2.87 -12.04
C VAL A 25 5.59 -2.46 -11.79
N ASN A 26 6.18 -1.64 -12.67
CA ASN A 26 7.58 -1.21 -12.53
C ASN A 26 7.82 -0.33 -11.30
N ARG A 27 6.83 0.47 -10.91
CA ARG A 27 6.89 1.29 -9.69
C ARG A 27 6.54 0.52 -8.42
N ASP A 28 6.09 -0.73 -8.56
CA ASP A 28 5.58 -1.56 -7.48
C ASP A 28 4.49 -0.84 -6.65
N CYS A 29 3.56 -0.17 -7.33
CA CYS A 29 2.45 0.49 -6.66
C CYS A 29 1.60 -0.53 -5.91
N ASP A 30 1.17 -0.26 -4.68
CA ASP A 30 0.33 -1.23 -3.94
C ASP A 30 -0.99 -1.49 -4.64
N ASN A 31 -1.55 -0.43 -5.22
CA ASN A 31 -2.80 -0.46 -5.94
C ASN A 31 -2.62 -0.93 -7.39
N LYS A 32 -1.50 -1.59 -7.73
CA LYS A 32 -1.24 -2.14 -9.07
C LYS A 32 -2.38 -3.00 -9.58
N VAL A 33 -2.99 -3.82 -8.71
CA VAL A 33 -4.15 -4.66 -9.08
C VAL A 33 -5.34 -3.78 -9.46
N ALA A 34 -5.65 -2.74 -8.68
CA ALA A 34 -6.73 -1.83 -8.99
C ALA A 34 -6.47 -1.06 -10.30
N ILE A 35 -5.24 -0.60 -10.52
CA ILE A 35 -4.83 0.06 -11.75
C ILE A 35 -4.98 -0.87 -12.97
N ILE A 36 -4.57 -2.15 -12.85
CA ILE A 36 -4.72 -3.15 -13.91
C ILE A 36 -6.20 -3.40 -14.22
N VAL A 37 -7.03 -3.60 -13.18
CA VAL A 37 -8.46 -3.82 -13.34
C VAL A 37 -9.13 -2.63 -14.02
N ILE A 38 -8.83 -1.40 -13.59
CA ILE A 38 -9.35 -0.18 -14.23
C ILE A 38 -8.86 -0.08 -15.69
N ASN A 39 -7.59 -0.39 -15.96
CA ASN A 39 -7.03 -0.33 -17.31
C ASN A 39 -7.76 -1.29 -18.27
N ILE A 40 -8.10 -2.50 -17.82
CA ILE A 40 -8.80 -3.50 -18.65
C ILE A 40 -10.30 -3.22 -18.75
N VAL A 41 -10.97 -3.00 -17.61
CA VAL A 41 -12.44 -2.86 -17.54
C VAL A 41 -12.90 -1.50 -18.06
N LEU A 42 -12.26 -0.42 -17.60
CA LEU A 42 -12.68 0.94 -17.89
C LEU A 42 -11.86 1.61 -19.01
N GLY A 43 -10.66 1.10 -19.31
CA GLY A 43 -9.89 1.55 -20.47
C GLY A 43 -10.60 1.27 -21.79
N LEU A 44 -11.28 0.12 -21.88
CA LEU A 44 -12.06 -0.27 -23.06
C LEU A 44 -13.38 0.52 -23.22
N LEU A 45 -13.95 1.03 -22.12
CA LEU A 45 -15.32 1.56 -22.12
C LEU A 45 -15.47 3.00 -22.64
N TRP A 46 -14.39 3.78 -22.74
CA TRP A 46 -14.32 5.07 -23.48
C TRP A 46 -12.93 5.73 -23.35
N GLY A 47 -11.88 5.00 -22.95
CA GLY A 47 -10.54 5.55 -22.73
C GLY A 47 -10.39 6.41 -21.46
N ILE A 48 -11.48 6.83 -20.80
CA ILE A 48 -11.43 7.59 -19.53
C ILE A 48 -10.78 6.76 -18.43
N GLY A 49 -11.12 5.47 -18.33
CA GLY A 49 -10.50 4.56 -17.38
C GLY A 49 -9.00 4.40 -17.60
N TRP A 50 -8.54 4.46 -18.86
CA TRP A 50 -7.12 4.41 -19.20
C TRP A 50 -6.38 5.64 -18.67
N VAL A 51 -6.94 6.84 -18.84
CA VAL A 51 -6.34 8.09 -18.33
C VAL A 51 -6.31 8.10 -16.79
N VAL A 52 -7.40 7.69 -16.13
CA VAL A 52 -7.44 7.58 -14.67
C VAL A 52 -6.41 6.57 -14.15
N ALA A 53 -6.33 5.40 -14.80
CA ALA A 53 -5.32 4.39 -14.47
C ALA A 53 -3.89 4.93 -14.67
N LEU A 54 -3.64 5.70 -15.73
CA LEU A 54 -2.34 6.31 -16.00
C LEU A 54 -1.94 7.32 -14.91
N ILE A 55 -2.85 8.24 -14.58
CA ILE A 55 -2.61 9.23 -13.51
C ILE A 55 -2.34 8.51 -12.19
N TRP A 56 -3.13 7.48 -11.88
CA TRP A 56 -2.95 6.72 -10.65
C TRP A 56 -1.65 5.91 -10.62
N ALA A 57 -1.21 5.36 -11.75
CA ALA A 57 0.09 4.70 -11.86
C ALA A 57 1.27 5.67 -11.67
N LEU A 58 1.12 6.92 -12.08
CA LEU A 58 2.16 7.94 -11.96
C LEU A 58 2.23 8.54 -10.55
N VAL A 59 1.08 8.77 -9.91
CA VAL A 59 0.98 9.43 -8.59
C VAL A 59 0.95 8.42 -7.44
N GLY A 60 0.58 7.16 -7.70
CA GLY A 60 0.41 6.14 -6.68
C GLY A 60 1.66 5.95 -5.82
N ASP A 61 1.48 6.14 -4.52
CA ASP A 61 2.55 6.01 -3.54
C ASP A 61 2.81 4.54 -3.20
N LYS A 62 4.00 4.26 -2.67
CA LYS A 62 4.30 2.94 -2.09
C LYS A 62 3.71 2.92 -0.68
N ARG A 63 2.97 1.88 -0.30
CA ARG A 63 2.67 1.65 1.11
C ARG A 63 4.03 1.51 1.73
N VAL A 64 4.30 2.40 2.67
CA VAL A 64 5.07 2.01 3.83
C VAL A 64 4.31 0.84 4.39
N GLU A 65 4.79 -0.37 4.12
CA GLU A 65 4.35 -1.59 4.77
C GLU A 65 4.36 -1.21 6.25
N LYS A 66 3.15 -1.07 6.84
CA LYS A 66 3.07 -0.81 8.27
C LYS A 66 3.66 -2.06 8.87
N VAL A 67 4.93 -2.00 9.25
CA VAL A 67 5.54 -2.95 10.16
C VAL A 67 4.49 -3.10 11.25
N VAL A 68 3.87 -4.28 11.29
CA VAL A 68 2.99 -4.66 12.39
C VAL A 68 3.92 -4.80 13.57
N VAL A 69 4.33 -3.65 14.13
CA VAL A 69 4.90 -3.59 15.45
C VAL A 69 3.76 -4.11 16.31
N ASN A 70 3.99 -5.23 16.98
CA ASN A 70 3.14 -5.78 18.03
C ASN A 70 3.06 -4.79 19.22
N SER A 71 2.67 -3.54 18.99
CA SER A 71 2.51 -2.51 20.01
C SER A 71 1.26 -2.73 20.85
N HIS A 72 0.35 -3.59 20.39
CA HIS A 72 -0.85 -3.95 21.14
C HIS A 72 -0.52 -4.65 22.46
N SER A 73 0.53 -5.49 22.56
CA SER A 73 0.87 -6.08 23.86
C SER A 73 1.48 -5.04 24.81
N SER A 74 2.45 -4.25 24.33
CA SER A 74 3.19 -3.35 25.21
C SER A 74 2.34 -2.19 25.74
N VAL A 75 1.44 -1.63 24.93
CA VAL A 75 0.57 -0.51 25.37
C VAL A 75 -0.52 -1.02 26.31
N ASP A 76 -1.16 -2.15 25.98
CA ASP A 76 -2.21 -2.74 26.82
C ASP A 76 -1.63 -3.26 28.16
N GLU A 77 -0.38 -3.74 28.17
CA GLU A 77 0.35 -4.12 29.39
C GLU A 77 0.71 -2.91 30.26
N LEU A 78 1.10 -1.78 29.66
CA LEU A 78 1.35 -0.53 30.40
C LEU A 78 0.07 -0.01 31.08
N GLU A 79 -1.09 -0.13 30.42
CA GLU A 79 -2.38 0.23 31.00
C GLU A 79 -2.75 -0.68 32.18
N LYS A 80 -2.57 -2.00 32.05
CA LYS A 80 -2.77 -2.96 33.14
C LYS A 80 -1.84 -2.69 34.33
N LEU A 81 -0.57 -2.39 34.08
CA LEU A 81 0.38 -2.06 35.12
C LEU A 81 0.00 -0.77 35.87
N HIS A 82 -0.51 0.24 35.16
CA HIS A 82 -0.98 1.47 35.80
C HIS A 82 -2.20 1.23 36.69
N LYS A 83 -3.14 0.38 36.23
CA LYS A 83 -4.32 -0.02 37.01
C LYS A 83 -3.93 -0.73 38.31
N LEU A 84 -2.99 -1.68 38.23
CA LEU A 84 -2.49 -2.40 39.41
C LEU A 84 -1.77 -1.49 40.43
N LYS A 85 -1.11 -0.42 39.94
CA LYS A 85 -0.51 0.60 40.81
C LYS A 85 -1.60 1.39 41.56
N LEU A 86 -2.67 1.79 40.88
CA LEU A 86 -3.79 2.51 41.50
C LEU A 86 -4.55 1.65 42.52
N GLU A 87 -4.67 0.35 42.24
CA GLU A 87 -5.27 -0.64 43.15
C GLU A 87 -4.35 -0.96 44.36
N GLY A 88 -3.12 -0.43 44.39
CA GLY A 88 -2.16 -0.67 45.46
C GLY A 88 -1.58 -2.10 45.47
N ALA A 89 -1.82 -2.88 44.42
CA ALA A 89 -1.37 -4.26 44.30
C ALA A 89 0.13 -4.38 43.97
N ILE A 90 0.75 -3.30 43.46
CA ILE A 90 2.18 -3.23 43.16
C ILE A 90 2.79 -1.94 43.67
N THR A 91 4.08 -1.98 44.00
CA THR A 91 4.83 -0.80 44.46
C THR A 91 5.29 0.08 43.30
N GLU A 92 5.58 1.35 43.60
CA GLU A 92 6.07 2.30 42.59
C GLU A 92 7.42 1.88 41.98
N GLN A 93 8.26 1.20 42.77
CA GLN A 93 9.54 0.67 42.29
C GLN A 93 9.35 -0.48 41.29
N GLU A 94 8.43 -1.41 41.56
CA GLU A 94 8.13 -2.53 40.66
C GLU A 94 7.49 -2.07 39.35
N PHE A 95 6.61 -1.07 39.42
CA PHE A 95 6.02 -0.44 38.24
C PHE A 95 7.08 0.18 37.33
N ASN A 96 8.01 0.95 37.89
CA ASN A 96 9.06 1.62 37.12
C ASN A 96 10.02 0.62 36.44
N ASN A 97 10.36 -0.48 37.12
CA ASN A 97 11.21 -1.53 36.55
C ASN A 97 10.54 -2.23 35.35
N LYS A 98 9.25 -2.59 35.45
CA LYS A 98 8.51 -3.23 34.35
C LYS A 98 8.25 -2.27 33.18
N LYS A 99 7.96 -0.99 33.47
CA LYS A 99 7.80 0.05 32.45
C LYS A 99 9.07 0.22 31.60
N ALA A 100 10.25 0.21 32.22
CA ALA A 100 11.52 0.33 31.52
C ALA A 100 11.85 -0.90 30.65
N GLN A 101 11.34 -2.08 31.02
CA GLN A 101 11.50 -3.31 30.25
C GLN A 101 10.62 -3.34 28.99
N LEU A 102 9.41 -2.76 29.05
CA LEU A 102 8.44 -2.74 27.95
C LEU A 102 8.68 -1.63 26.90
N LEU A 103 9.45 -0.61 27.26
CA LEU A 103 9.79 0.53 26.39
C LEU A 103 11.15 0.39 25.68
N LYS A 104 11.79 -0.77 25.79
CA LYS A 104 13.12 -1.06 25.24
C LYS A 104 13.01 -1.83 23.94
#